data_AF-A0A8H6H201-F1
#
_entry.id   AF-A0A8H6H201-F1
#
_cell.length_a   1.000
_cell.length_b   1.000
_cell.length_c   1.000
_cell.angle_alpha   90.00
_cell.angle_beta   90.00
_cell.angle_gamma   90.00
#
_symmetry.space_group_name_H-M   'P 1'
#
loop_
_entity.id
_entity.type
_entity.pdbx_description
1 polymer ?
#
loop_
_entity_poly.entity_id
_entity_poly.type
_entity_poly.pdbx_seq_one_letter_code
_entity_poly.pdbx_strand_id
1 'polypeptide(L)'
;MARHFEGELIYNQEVDEHPPYLTVGQTLEFAAAMRTPRARLPHITRKDRIKHVVEVMLSVFGLSHTRNTIVGNDCVRGVSGGERKRVSIAETALSEAAISHGIILPAALMPNLPYILFVGYGRSVVRKQASYVFYRPSAEVLASVIVDIPVKLVVGSCFNIIMYFLSVHATTASQFFIFFLSVFETTLAMSMVFRTIAAVTGTLPQAMAISGFLVLAMVTYTGFVLPDPYMHPWFKWISYINPLSYAFEALLVNQANGTNYPCSHLVPPYPNLTDDTFICPVLVLLPVHISAGIGM
;
A
#
# COMPACT_ATOMS: atom_id res chain seq x y z
N MET A 1 -9.45 -6.38 -13.72
CA MET A 1 -9.91 -5.19 -13.00
C MET A 1 -8.97 -3.97 -13.12
N ALA A 2 -7.64 -4.15 -13.23
CA ALA A 2 -6.66 -3.07 -13.29
C ALA A 2 -6.90 -1.94 -14.33
N ARG A 3 -7.49 -2.26 -15.50
CA ARG A 3 -7.76 -1.27 -16.57
C ARG A 3 -8.73 -0.15 -16.20
N HIS A 4 -9.58 -0.32 -15.17
CA HIS A 4 -10.59 0.68 -14.80
C HIS A 4 -10.11 1.67 -13.73
N PHE A 5 -8.96 1.45 -13.09
CA PHE A 5 -8.48 2.21 -11.93
C PHE A 5 -7.10 2.86 -12.13
N GLU A 6 -6.64 3.05 -13.38
CA GLU A 6 -5.27 3.50 -13.72
C GLU A 6 -4.87 4.91 -13.20
N GLY A 7 -5.76 5.63 -12.51
CA GLY A 7 -5.47 6.92 -11.86
C GLY A 7 -5.69 6.96 -10.34
N GLU A 8 -6.27 5.91 -9.75
CA GLU A 8 -6.63 5.86 -8.33
C GLU A 8 -5.54 5.25 -7.45
N LEU A 9 -4.48 4.70 -8.05
CA LEU A 9 -3.41 3.94 -7.40
C LEU A 9 -2.08 4.71 -7.46
N ILE A 10 -1.47 5.00 -6.30
CA ILE A 10 -0.16 5.67 -6.23
C ILE A 10 0.76 4.98 -5.23
N TYR A 11 2.01 4.80 -5.66
CA TYR A 11 3.08 4.27 -4.83
C TYR A 11 3.97 5.39 -4.36
N ASN A 12 4.27 5.40 -3.07
CA ASN A 12 5.45 6.09 -2.58
C ASN A 12 6.59 5.07 -2.43
N GLN A 13 7.58 5.15 -3.32
CA GLN A 13 8.76 4.28 -3.27
C GLN A 13 9.60 4.57 -2.01
N GLU A 14 10.46 3.61 -1.62
CA GLU A 14 11.42 3.85 -0.54
C GLU A 14 12.35 5.02 -0.89
N VAL A 15 12.80 5.07 -2.15
CA VAL A 15 13.61 6.14 -2.74
C VAL A 15 12.71 7.20 -3.36
N ASP A 16 12.86 8.44 -2.92
CA ASP A 16 12.03 9.55 -3.38
C ASP A 16 12.55 10.14 -4.71
N GLU A 17 12.07 9.61 -5.83
CA GLU A 17 12.37 10.14 -7.17
C GLU A 17 11.49 11.36 -7.49
N HIS A 18 12.12 12.54 -7.56
CA HIS A 18 11.46 13.77 -7.99
C HIS A 18 12.23 14.42 -9.15
N PRO A 19 11.57 15.22 -9.99
CA PRO A 19 12.25 16.06 -10.95
C PRO A 19 13.23 17.02 -10.22
N PRO A 20 14.55 16.90 -10.46
CA PRO A 20 15.55 17.55 -9.61
C PRO A 20 15.62 19.08 -9.77
N TYR A 21 15.05 19.60 -10.85
CA TYR A 21 15.05 21.02 -11.20
C TYR A 21 13.76 21.76 -10.80
N LEU A 22 12.73 21.04 -10.33
CA LEU A 22 11.48 21.64 -9.88
C LEU A 22 11.57 22.03 -8.40
N THR A 23 10.94 23.14 -8.03
CA THR A 23 10.81 23.52 -6.62
C THR A 23 9.78 22.65 -5.91
N VAL A 24 9.87 22.57 -4.57
CA VAL A 24 8.88 21.86 -3.75
C VAL A 24 7.46 22.39 -4.05
N GLY A 25 7.29 23.71 -4.13
CA GLY A 25 6.02 24.34 -4.45
C GLY A 25 5.51 23.94 -5.84
N GLN A 26 6.35 23.98 -6.86
CA GLN A 26 5.96 23.60 -8.22
C GLN A 26 5.60 22.11 -8.33
N THR A 27 6.30 21.26 -7.60
CA THR A 27 6.05 19.82 -7.56
C THR A 27 4.68 19.53 -6.96
N LEU A 28 4.37 20.11 -5.80
CA LEU A 28 3.06 19.97 -5.15
C LEU A 28 1.94 20.64 -5.95
N GLU A 29 2.19 21.80 -6.57
CA GLU A 29 1.23 22.45 -7.47
C GLU A 29 0.92 21.60 -8.70
N PHE A 30 1.93 20.91 -9.25
CA PHE A 30 1.74 19.96 -10.35
C PHE A 30 0.90 18.76 -9.91
N ALA A 31 1.22 18.13 -8.78
CA ALA A 31 0.47 17.01 -8.22
C ALA A 31 -1.01 17.38 -7.95
N ALA A 32 -1.23 18.52 -7.29
CA ALA A 32 -2.58 19.05 -7.04
C ALA A 32 -3.32 19.40 -8.34
N ALA A 33 -2.63 19.97 -9.34
CA ALA A 33 -3.22 20.29 -10.63
C ALA A 33 -3.67 19.05 -11.41
N MET A 34 -2.92 17.95 -11.33
CA MET A 34 -3.28 16.68 -11.97
C MET A 34 -4.54 16.07 -11.37
N ARG A 35 -4.79 16.29 -10.08
CA ARG A 35 -5.99 15.80 -9.38
C ARG A 35 -7.21 16.70 -9.57
N THR A 36 -7.03 18.01 -9.73
CA THR A 36 -8.17 18.94 -9.72
C THR A 36 -9.34 18.57 -10.65
N PRO A 37 -10.59 18.53 -10.16
CA PRO A 37 -11.72 18.11 -10.93
C PRO A 37 -12.08 19.19 -11.96
N ARG A 38 -12.61 18.77 -13.11
CA ARG A 38 -13.10 19.72 -14.12
C ARG A 38 -14.37 20.44 -13.66
N ALA A 39 -15.17 19.81 -12.78
CA ALA A 39 -16.35 20.41 -12.18
C ALA A 39 -15.97 21.56 -11.22
N ARG A 40 -16.71 22.67 -11.33
CA ARG A 40 -16.47 23.91 -10.58
C ARG A 40 -17.53 24.09 -9.49
N LEU A 41 -17.09 24.38 -8.26
CA LEU A 41 -17.94 25.01 -7.27
C LEU A 41 -18.23 26.47 -7.71
N PRO A 42 -19.44 27.01 -7.48
CA PRO A 42 -19.71 28.42 -7.75
C PRO A 42 -18.75 29.29 -6.90
N HIS A 43 -18.12 30.28 -7.56
CA HIS A 43 -17.20 31.29 -6.98
C HIS A 43 -15.74 30.92 -6.67
N ILE A 44 -15.24 29.71 -6.97
CA ILE A 44 -13.81 29.36 -6.76
C ILE A 44 -13.14 28.97 -8.09
N THR A 45 -12.02 29.63 -8.44
CA THR A 45 -11.26 29.26 -9.64
C THR A 45 -10.38 28.04 -9.39
N ARG A 46 -10.07 27.28 -10.46
CA ARG A 46 -9.18 26.11 -10.38
C ARG A 46 -7.81 26.46 -9.78
N LYS A 47 -7.28 27.64 -10.12
CA LYS A 47 -5.99 28.12 -9.63
C LYS A 47 -6.03 28.42 -8.13
N ASP A 48 -7.12 29.02 -7.65
CA ASP A 48 -7.26 29.37 -6.23
C ASP A 48 -7.37 28.11 -5.36
N ARG A 49 -8.10 27.10 -5.83
CA ARG A 49 -8.15 25.79 -5.15
C ARG A 49 -6.79 25.10 -5.11
N ILE A 50 -6.06 25.05 -6.23
CA ILE A 50 -4.71 24.43 -6.27
C ILE A 50 -3.80 25.12 -5.26
N LYS A 51 -3.77 26.45 -5.26
CA LYS A 51 -2.96 27.23 -4.31
C LYS A 51 -3.34 26.92 -2.87
N HIS A 52 -4.64 26.91 -2.56
CA HIS A 52 -5.13 26.67 -1.20
C HIS A 52 -4.76 25.28 -0.69
N VAL A 53 -4.97 24.24 -1.49
CA VAL A 53 -4.66 22.85 -1.11
C VAL A 53 -3.15 22.65 -0.95
N VAL A 54 -2.33 23.21 -1.85
CA VAL A 54 -0.86 23.13 -1.73
C VAL A 54 -0.35 23.86 -0.49
N GLU A 55 -0.93 25.01 -0.16
CA GLU A 55 -0.54 25.80 1.02
C GLU A 55 -0.89 25.09 2.33
N VAL A 56 -2.06 24.45 2.40
CA VAL A 56 -2.43 23.56 3.50
C VAL A 56 -1.42 22.41 3.63
N MET A 57 -1.09 21.72 2.53
CA MET A 57 -0.16 20.59 2.56
C MET A 57 1.28 21.00 2.93
N LEU A 58 1.76 22.14 2.41
CA LEU A 58 3.06 22.71 2.81
C LEU A 58 3.10 23.04 4.30
N SER A 59 1.97 23.41 4.89
CA SER A 59 1.86 23.71 6.33
C SER A 59 1.80 22.43 7.17
N VAL A 60 0.95 21.47 6.78
CA VAL A 60 0.77 20.17 7.47
C VAL A 60 2.08 19.39 7.55
N PHE A 61 2.88 19.39 6.48
CA PHE A 61 4.15 18.67 6.43
C PHE A 61 5.37 19.52 6.83
N GLY A 62 5.17 20.76 7.32
CA GLY A 62 6.27 21.62 7.75
C GLY A 62 7.29 21.89 6.64
N LEU A 63 6.82 22.18 5.42
CA LEU A 63 7.59 22.47 4.22
C LEU A 63 7.41 23.93 3.73
N SER A 64 6.76 24.76 4.55
CA SER A 64 6.44 26.15 4.19
C SER A 64 7.70 26.97 3.88
N HIS A 65 8.81 26.74 4.60
CA HIS A 65 10.08 27.43 4.40
C HIS A 65 10.84 26.97 3.15
N THR A 66 10.62 25.74 2.69
CA THR A 66 11.30 25.14 1.53
C THR A 66 10.50 25.23 0.23
N ARG A 67 9.35 25.95 0.21
CA ARG A 67 8.48 26.09 -0.98
C ARG A 67 9.24 26.49 -2.25
N ASN A 68 10.17 27.42 -2.14
CA ASN A 68 10.94 27.96 -3.27
C ASN A 68 12.29 27.28 -3.47
N THR A 69 12.61 26.27 -2.67
CA THR A 69 13.83 25.48 -2.78
C THR A 69 13.61 24.34 -3.77
N ILE A 70 14.63 24.03 -4.57
CA ILE A 70 14.62 22.86 -5.46
C ILE A 70 14.65 21.57 -4.64
N VAL A 71 13.87 20.56 -5.06
CA VAL A 71 13.84 19.26 -4.37
C VAL A 71 15.22 18.58 -4.46
N GLY A 72 15.85 18.67 -5.63
CA GLY A 72 17.14 18.07 -5.91
C GLY A 72 17.10 16.54 -5.94
N ASN A 73 18.25 15.94 -6.21
CA ASN A 73 18.48 14.50 -6.17
C ASN A 73 19.92 14.23 -5.69
N ASP A 74 20.46 13.04 -5.90
CA ASP A 74 21.83 12.72 -5.45
C ASP A 74 22.92 13.48 -6.24
N CYS A 75 22.59 14.00 -7.42
CA CYS A 75 23.50 14.78 -8.27
C CYS A 75 23.30 16.30 -8.14
N VAL A 76 22.09 16.76 -7.82
CA VAL A 76 21.70 18.17 -7.72
C VAL A 76 21.34 18.50 -6.28
N ARG A 77 22.12 19.38 -5.65
CA ARG A 77 21.89 19.80 -4.27
C ARG A 77 20.53 20.48 -4.12
N GLY A 78 19.66 19.90 -3.30
CA GLY A 78 18.34 20.44 -2.98
C GLY A 78 18.05 20.37 -1.49
N VAL A 79 16.79 20.08 -1.15
CA VAL A 79 16.33 19.93 0.24
C VAL A 79 17.00 18.74 0.95
N SER A 80 16.99 18.77 2.29
CA SER A 80 17.50 17.67 3.11
C SER A 80 16.76 16.36 2.81
N GLY A 81 17.40 15.21 2.97
CA GLY A 81 16.76 13.90 2.74
C GLY A 81 15.49 13.68 3.56
N GLY A 82 15.48 14.14 4.82
CA GLY A 82 14.28 14.10 5.66
C GLY A 82 13.17 15.06 5.19
N GLU A 83 13.53 16.19 4.57
CA GLU A 83 12.55 17.09 3.94
C GLU A 83 12.01 16.50 2.64
N ARG A 84 12.88 15.88 1.83
CA ARG A 84 12.50 15.15 0.61
C ARG A 84 11.48 14.05 0.90
N LYS A 85 11.64 13.31 2.00
CA LYS A 85 10.65 12.30 2.39
C LYS A 85 9.29 12.90 2.71
N ARG A 86 9.26 14.05 3.40
CA ARG A 86 8.00 14.76 3.67
C ARG A 86 7.36 15.29 2.38
N VAL A 87 8.14 15.75 1.40
CA VAL A 87 7.64 16.19 0.09
C VAL A 87 6.94 15.03 -0.63
N SER A 88 7.59 13.86 -0.63
CA SER A 88 7.03 12.64 -1.23
C SER A 88 5.71 12.21 -0.55
N ILE A 89 5.65 12.28 0.78
CA ILE A 89 4.41 12.00 1.53
C ILE A 89 3.33 13.05 1.20
N ALA A 90 3.70 14.33 1.10
CA ALA A 90 2.78 15.40 0.75
C ALA A 90 2.22 15.25 -0.68
N GLU A 91 3.04 14.84 -1.64
CA GLU A 91 2.61 14.53 -3.00
C GLU A 91 1.65 13.32 -3.04
N THR A 92 1.97 12.28 -2.27
CA THR A 92 1.09 11.11 -2.13
C THR A 92 -0.25 11.49 -1.50
N ALA A 93 -0.23 12.33 -0.46
CA ALA A 93 -1.43 12.82 0.23
C ALA A 93 -2.28 13.72 -0.67
N LEU A 94 -1.66 14.62 -1.45
CA LEU A 94 -2.33 15.45 -2.46
C LEU A 94 -3.00 14.64 -3.54
N SER A 95 -2.45 13.45 -3.79
CA SER A 95 -2.94 12.62 -4.86
C SER A 95 -4.14 11.78 -4.46
N GLU A 96 -4.55 11.76 -3.18
CA GLU A 96 -5.78 11.09 -2.70
C GLU A 96 -5.98 9.66 -3.25
N ALA A 97 -4.90 9.03 -3.71
CA ALA A 97 -4.92 7.75 -4.36
C ALA A 97 -5.04 6.71 -3.26
N ALA A 98 -6.25 6.20 -3.15
CA ALA A 98 -6.55 5.11 -2.27
C ALA A 98 -5.79 3.86 -2.77
N ILE A 99 -5.36 3.01 -1.86
CA ILE A 99 -4.47 1.86 -2.08
C ILE A 99 -2.98 2.21 -2.16
N SER A 100 -2.43 2.56 -1.00
CA SER A 100 -1.01 2.47 -0.73
C SER A 100 -0.62 1.01 -0.41
N HIS A 101 0.04 0.36 -1.37
CA HIS A 101 0.87 -0.84 -1.14
C HIS A 101 1.86 -0.64 0.03
N GLY A 102 2.15 0.61 0.40
CA GLY A 102 2.89 1.00 1.61
C GLY A 102 2.23 0.69 2.95
N ILE A 103 0.98 0.22 3.02
CA ILE A 103 0.37 -0.30 4.27
C ILE A 103 0.62 -1.80 4.41
N ILE A 104 0.38 -2.55 3.33
CA ILE A 104 0.45 -4.01 3.30
C ILE A 104 1.89 -4.48 3.52
N LEU A 105 2.87 -3.85 2.86
CA LEU A 105 4.29 -4.18 2.96
C LEU A 105 4.84 -4.12 4.39
N PRO A 106 4.79 -2.97 5.11
CA PRO A 106 5.30 -2.91 6.46
C PRO A 106 4.45 -3.72 7.46
N ALA A 107 3.12 -3.80 7.28
CA ALA A 107 2.26 -4.63 8.12
C ALA A 107 2.59 -6.13 8.00
N ALA A 108 2.85 -6.62 6.79
CA ALA A 108 3.09 -8.04 6.52
C ALA A 108 4.56 -8.46 6.74
N LEU A 109 5.53 -7.55 6.64
CA LEU A 109 6.96 -7.90 6.72
C LEU A 109 7.61 -7.61 8.07
N MET A 110 7.41 -6.41 8.64
CA MET A 110 8.14 -5.99 9.84
C MET A 110 7.90 -6.88 11.08
N PRO A 111 6.67 -7.34 11.37
CA PRO A 111 6.44 -8.22 12.52
C PRO A 111 7.06 -9.61 12.38
N ASN A 112 7.39 -10.03 11.14
CA ASN A 112 7.77 -11.40 10.83
C ASN A 112 9.29 -11.62 10.74
N LEU A 113 10.08 -10.57 10.48
CA LEU A 113 11.56 -10.64 10.49
C LEU A 113 12.18 -11.23 11.78
N PRO A 114 11.75 -10.85 13.01
CA PRO A 114 12.32 -11.41 14.24
C PRO A 114 12.00 -12.90 14.43
N TYR A 115 11.06 -13.45 13.67
CA TYR A 115 10.71 -14.86 13.76
C TYR A 115 11.84 -15.78 13.29
N ILE A 116 12.61 -15.36 12.26
CA ILE A 116 13.78 -16.11 11.79
C ILE A 116 14.82 -16.25 12.91
N LEU A 117 15.01 -15.19 13.70
CA LEU A 117 15.89 -15.19 14.87
C LEU A 117 15.38 -16.16 15.93
N PHE A 118 14.08 -16.09 16.25
CA PHE A 118 13.46 -16.95 17.27
C PHE A 118 13.64 -18.45 16.94
N VAL A 119 13.40 -18.85 15.69
CA VAL A 119 13.65 -20.23 15.23
C VAL A 119 15.14 -20.58 15.28
N GLY A 120 16.00 -19.66 14.85
CA GLY A 120 17.45 -19.86 14.83
C GLY A 120 18.02 -20.17 16.21
N TYR A 121 17.64 -19.40 17.23
CA TYR A 121 18.05 -19.62 18.62
C TYR A 121 17.39 -20.86 19.23
N GLY A 122 16.08 -21.04 19.03
CA GLY A 122 15.31 -22.15 19.60
C GLY A 122 15.72 -23.54 19.06
N ARG A 123 16.25 -23.63 17.84
CA ARG A 123 16.62 -24.90 17.19
C ARG A 123 17.57 -25.76 18.01
N SER A 124 18.58 -25.16 18.64
CA SER A 124 19.57 -25.88 19.44
C SER A 124 18.95 -26.54 20.67
N VAL A 125 18.01 -25.85 21.31
CA VAL A 125 17.26 -26.32 22.48
C VAL A 125 16.33 -27.46 22.08
N VAL A 126 15.54 -27.27 21.03
CA VAL A 126 14.59 -28.28 20.53
C VAL A 126 15.31 -29.55 20.07
N ARG A 127 16.43 -29.43 19.33
CA ARG A 127 17.20 -30.60 18.88
C ARG A 127 17.78 -31.38 20.06
N LYS A 128 18.16 -30.68 21.13
CA LYS A 128 18.65 -31.32 22.36
C LYS A 128 17.52 -32.02 23.11
N GLN A 129 16.36 -31.40 23.27
CA GLN A 129 15.20 -32.02 23.92
C GLN A 129 14.63 -33.21 23.11
N ALA A 130 14.70 -33.15 21.78
CA ALA A 130 14.36 -34.26 20.90
C ALA A 130 15.34 -35.44 21.03
N SER A 131 16.64 -35.17 21.22
CA SER A 131 17.65 -36.23 21.44
C SER A 131 17.44 -37.01 22.74
N TYR A 132 16.83 -36.36 23.75
CA TYR A 132 16.42 -36.98 25.00
C TYR A 132 15.00 -37.57 24.95
N VAL A 133 14.33 -37.53 23.80
CA VAL A 133 12.99 -38.11 23.57
C VAL A 133 11.91 -37.51 24.50
N PHE A 134 12.00 -36.22 24.83
CA PHE A 134 10.96 -35.56 25.64
C PHE A 134 9.68 -35.29 24.83
N TYR A 135 9.80 -34.70 23.64
CA TYR A 135 8.67 -34.39 22.76
C TYR A 135 9.08 -34.38 21.29
N ARG A 136 8.09 -34.53 20.39
CA ARG A 136 8.31 -34.48 18.94
C ARG A 136 8.51 -33.04 18.47
N PRO A 137 9.48 -32.73 17.58
CA PRO A 137 9.70 -31.37 17.08
C PRO A 137 8.47 -30.72 16.42
N SER A 138 7.55 -31.50 15.85
CA SER A 138 6.30 -30.98 15.27
C SER A 138 5.34 -30.41 16.31
N ALA A 139 5.33 -30.95 17.53
CA ALA A 139 4.48 -30.47 18.62
C ALA A 139 4.92 -29.06 19.08
N GLU A 140 6.22 -28.81 19.10
CA GLU A 140 6.79 -27.50 19.44
C GLU A 140 6.49 -26.44 18.37
N VAL A 141 6.60 -26.82 17.09
CA VAL A 141 6.25 -25.91 15.99
C VAL A 141 4.75 -25.56 16.06
N LEU A 142 3.87 -26.53 16.36
CA LEU A 142 2.45 -26.26 16.51
C LEU A 142 2.14 -25.37 17.72
N ALA A 143 2.80 -25.62 18.86
CA ALA A 143 2.64 -24.80 20.05
C ALA A 143 3.06 -23.34 19.80
N SER A 144 4.21 -23.13 19.16
CA SER A 144 4.67 -21.77 18.78
C SER A 144 3.77 -21.10 17.74
N VAL A 145 3.12 -21.86 16.83
CA VAL A 145 2.09 -21.30 15.94
C VAL A 145 0.89 -20.77 16.75
N ILE A 146 0.40 -21.56 17.69
CA ILE A 146 -0.78 -21.22 18.50
C ILE A 146 -0.50 -20.00 19.38
N VAL A 147 0.69 -19.91 19.99
CA VAL A 147 1.08 -18.78 20.85
C VAL A 147 1.29 -17.50 20.05
N ASP A 148 1.74 -17.59 18.80
CA ASP A 148 1.95 -16.42 17.94
C ASP A 148 0.65 -15.75 17.49
N ILE A 149 -0.45 -16.50 17.32
CA ILE A 149 -1.73 -15.97 16.83
C ILE A 149 -2.27 -14.83 17.72
N PRO A 150 -2.42 -14.98 19.05
CA PRO A 150 -2.93 -13.90 19.89
C PRO A 150 -1.98 -12.71 19.95
N VAL A 151 -0.66 -12.94 19.93
CA VAL A 151 0.34 -11.85 19.91
C VAL A 151 0.21 -11.04 18.62
N LYS A 152 0.11 -11.70 17.46
CA LYS A 152 -0.09 -11.04 16.16
C LYS A 152 -1.44 -10.35 16.06
N LEU A 153 -2.48 -10.91 16.68
CA LEU A 153 -3.78 -10.28 16.75
C LEU A 153 -3.70 -8.95 17.51
N VAL A 154 -3.06 -8.92 18.69
CA VAL A 154 -2.96 -7.68 19.49
C VAL A 154 -2.08 -6.63 18.79
N VAL A 155 -0.85 -7.00 18.40
CA VAL A 155 0.09 -6.07 17.76
C VAL A 155 -0.43 -5.62 16.40
N GLY A 156 -0.94 -6.55 15.60
CA GLY A 156 -1.54 -6.29 14.30
C GLY A 156 -2.80 -5.42 14.41
N SER A 157 -3.62 -5.60 15.45
CA SER A 157 -4.79 -4.74 15.66
C SER A 157 -4.40 -3.31 15.96
N CYS A 158 -3.46 -3.08 16.88
CA CYS A 158 -3.00 -1.73 17.20
C CYS A 158 -2.47 -1.00 15.96
N PHE A 159 -1.64 -1.68 15.16
CA PHE A 159 -1.08 -1.11 13.93
C PHE A 159 -2.15 -0.85 12.86
N ASN A 160 -3.01 -1.84 12.58
CA ASN A 160 -4.04 -1.73 11.55
C ASN A 160 -5.09 -0.67 11.87
N ILE A 161 -5.48 -0.51 13.14
CA ILE A 161 -6.42 0.53 13.55
C ILE A 161 -5.84 1.92 13.24
N ILE A 162 -4.60 2.17 13.65
CA ILE A 162 -3.93 3.47 13.39
C ILE A 162 -3.81 3.71 11.89
N MET A 163 -3.35 2.72 11.12
CA MET A 163 -3.18 2.87 9.68
C MET A 163 -4.50 3.02 8.92
N TYR A 164 -5.57 2.38 9.38
CA TYR A 164 -6.89 2.54 8.79
C TYR A 164 -7.37 3.99 8.91
N PHE A 165 -7.25 4.58 10.10
CA PHE A 165 -7.63 5.98 10.32
C PHE A 165 -6.68 6.98 9.65
N LEU A 166 -5.39 6.65 9.52
CA LEU A 166 -4.42 7.50 8.80
C LEU A 166 -4.66 7.50 7.29
N SER A 167 -5.12 6.38 6.72
CA SER A 167 -5.25 6.19 5.27
C SER A 167 -6.51 6.79 4.64
N VAL A 168 -7.25 7.64 5.36
CA VAL A 168 -8.49 8.31 4.89
C VAL A 168 -9.40 7.33 4.12
N HIS A 169 -9.56 6.13 4.66
CA HIS A 169 -10.40 5.11 4.06
C HIS A 169 -11.86 5.26 4.51
N ALA A 170 -12.82 4.80 3.69
CA ALA A 170 -14.24 4.99 3.89
C ALA A 170 -14.73 4.47 5.25
N THR A 171 -15.70 5.16 5.85
CA THR A 171 -16.06 5.06 7.27
C THR A 171 -17.04 3.93 7.60
N THR A 172 -17.31 3.00 6.66
CA THR A 172 -18.25 1.91 6.92
C THR A 172 -17.61 0.78 7.75
N ALA A 173 -18.36 0.23 8.69
CA ALA A 173 -17.86 -0.84 9.56
C ALA A 173 -17.46 -2.11 8.79
N SER A 174 -18.18 -2.44 7.70
CA SER A 174 -17.88 -3.60 6.87
C SER A 174 -16.54 -3.48 6.15
N GLN A 175 -16.21 -2.30 5.64
CA GLN A 175 -14.93 -2.05 4.97
C GLN A 175 -13.75 -2.18 5.93
N PHE A 176 -13.92 -1.76 7.18
CA PHE A 176 -12.93 -1.95 8.24
C PHE A 176 -12.66 -3.44 8.53
N PHE A 177 -13.71 -4.25 8.71
CA PHE A 177 -13.52 -5.67 9.03
C PHE A 177 -12.90 -6.47 7.87
N ILE A 178 -13.27 -6.16 6.63
CA ILE A 178 -12.66 -6.78 5.44
C ILE A 178 -11.19 -6.38 5.31
N PHE A 179 -10.87 -5.10 5.54
CA PHE A 179 -9.49 -4.63 5.59
C PHE A 179 -8.68 -5.37 6.67
N PHE A 180 -9.20 -5.40 7.89
CA PHE A 180 -8.55 -6.05 9.03
C PHE A 180 -8.28 -7.53 8.77
N LEU A 181 -9.29 -8.27 8.31
CA LEU A 181 -9.17 -9.70 8.03
C LEU A 181 -8.17 -9.97 6.91
N SER A 182 -8.23 -9.19 5.82
CA SER A 182 -7.33 -9.35 4.68
C SER A 182 -5.85 -9.14 5.08
N VAL A 183 -5.56 -8.12 5.91
CA VAL A 183 -4.20 -7.87 6.40
C VAL A 183 -3.76 -8.94 7.41
N PHE A 184 -4.66 -9.39 8.28
CA PHE A 184 -4.35 -10.41 9.29
C PHE A 184 -4.02 -11.77 8.67
N GLU A 185 -4.83 -12.25 7.72
CA GLU A 185 -4.59 -13.49 6.98
C GLU A 185 -3.24 -13.44 6.23
N THR A 186 -2.94 -12.32 5.59
CA THR A 186 -1.67 -12.12 4.89
C THR A 186 -0.47 -12.17 5.84
N THR A 187 -0.62 -11.61 7.04
CA THR A 187 0.42 -11.63 8.07
C THR A 187 0.67 -13.05 8.57
N LEU A 188 -0.40 -13.84 8.81
CA LEU A 188 -0.27 -15.25 9.20
C LEU A 188 0.37 -16.09 8.08
N ALA A 189 -0.06 -15.91 6.83
CA ALA A 189 0.49 -16.62 5.68
C ALA A 189 1.99 -16.34 5.51
N MET A 190 2.39 -15.06 5.57
CA MET A 190 3.80 -14.67 5.47
C MET A 190 4.63 -15.21 6.64
N SER A 191 4.10 -15.23 7.88
CA SER A 191 4.80 -15.87 9.00
C SER A 191 5.15 -17.33 8.71
N MET A 192 4.24 -18.07 8.08
CA MET A 192 4.45 -19.47 7.74
C MET A 192 5.50 -19.64 6.63
N VAL A 193 5.57 -18.71 5.68
CA VAL A 193 6.64 -18.67 4.66
C VAL A 193 8.01 -18.42 5.31
N PHE A 194 8.13 -17.45 6.22
CA PHE A 194 9.41 -17.23 6.92
C PHE A 194 9.79 -18.40 7.83
N ARG A 195 8.80 -19.06 8.46
CA ARG A 195 8.98 -20.30 9.24
C ARG A 195 9.59 -21.42 8.42
N THR A 196 9.05 -21.67 7.23
CA THR A 196 9.53 -22.76 6.36
C THR A 196 10.93 -22.45 5.84
N ILE A 197 11.23 -21.22 5.45
CA ILE A 197 12.58 -20.79 5.05
C ILE A 197 13.57 -20.99 6.21
N ALA A 198 13.21 -20.55 7.41
CA ALA A 198 14.03 -20.76 8.59
C ALA A 198 14.26 -22.26 8.81
N ALA A 199 13.23 -23.11 8.72
CA ALA A 199 13.35 -24.56 8.92
C ALA A 199 14.26 -25.26 7.91
N VAL A 200 14.25 -24.84 6.64
CA VAL A 200 15.07 -25.43 5.56
C VAL A 200 16.53 -25.01 5.66
N THR A 201 16.82 -23.83 6.21
CA THR A 201 18.16 -23.25 6.23
C THR A 201 18.96 -23.65 7.47
N GLY A 202 20.25 -23.96 7.28
CA GLY A 202 21.13 -24.40 8.37
C GLY A 202 21.72 -23.26 9.21
N THR A 203 21.87 -22.06 8.62
CA THR A 203 22.51 -20.91 9.27
C THR A 203 21.61 -19.67 9.24
N LEU A 204 21.71 -18.85 10.28
CA LEU A 204 20.92 -17.63 10.44
C LEU A 204 21.18 -16.58 9.33
N PRO A 205 22.43 -16.27 8.94
CA PRO A 205 22.69 -15.28 7.89
C PRO A 205 22.17 -15.73 6.52
N GLN A 206 22.26 -17.03 6.21
CA GLN A 206 21.72 -17.60 4.98
C GLN A 206 20.19 -17.51 4.93
N ALA A 207 19.52 -17.78 6.05
CA ALA A 207 18.07 -17.66 6.18
C ALA A 207 17.59 -16.24 5.87
N MET A 208 18.27 -15.23 6.45
CA MET A 208 17.96 -13.83 6.21
C MET A 208 18.15 -13.43 4.75
N ALA A 209 19.27 -13.83 4.12
CA ALA A 209 19.54 -13.53 2.71
C ALA A 209 18.49 -14.13 1.76
N ILE A 210 18.15 -15.43 1.93
CA ILE A 210 17.14 -16.11 1.12
C ILE A 210 15.77 -15.46 1.33
N SER A 211 15.45 -15.11 2.57
CA SER A 211 14.17 -14.46 2.89
C SER A 211 14.06 -13.09 2.21
N GLY A 212 15.13 -12.28 2.16
CA GLY A 212 15.14 -10.99 1.49
C GLY A 212 14.92 -11.10 -0.03
N PHE A 213 15.58 -12.08 -0.67
CA PHE A 213 15.36 -12.34 -2.09
C PHE A 213 13.93 -12.80 -2.39
N LEU A 214 13.38 -13.70 -1.57
CA LEU A 214 12.02 -14.21 -1.73
C LEU A 214 10.97 -13.13 -1.50
N VAL A 215 11.16 -12.28 -0.49
CA VAL A 215 10.30 -11.11 -0.24
C VAL A 215 10.33 -10.17 -1.42
N LEU A 216 11.51 -9.83 -1.94
CA LEU A 216 11.63 -8.95 -3.10
C LEU A 216 10.84 -9.51 -4.29
N ALA A 217 10.99 -10.80 -4.58
CA ALA A 217 10.24 -11.47 -5.65
C ALA A 217 8.72 -11.44 -5.40
N MET A 218 8.25 -11.73 -4.18
CA MET A 218 6.81 -11.68 -3.87
C MET A 218 6.25 -10.25 -3.97
N VAL A 219 7.01 -9.24 -3.52
CA VAL A 219 6.58 -7.83 -3.54
C VAL A 219 6.47 -7.29 -4.96
N THR A 220 7.37 -7.66 -5.86
CA THR A 220 7.31 -7.26 -7.28
C THR A 220 6.09 -7.83 -7.99
N TYR A 221 5.70 -9.07 -7.66
CA TYR A 221 4.56 -9.78 -8.29
C TYR A 221 3.25 -9.65 -7.48
N THR A 222 3.05 -8.56 -6.73
CA THR A 222 1.77 -8.26 -6.05
C THR A 222 0.70 -7.71 -7.00
N GLY A 223 1.05 -7.39 -8.25
CA GLY A 223 0.14 -6.82 -9.26
C GLY A 223 0.12 -5.29 -9.29
N PHE A 224 0.72 -4.64 -8.29
CA PHE A 224 0.83 -3.19 -8.22
C PHE A 224 2.12 -2.64 -8.85
N VAL A 225 3.27 -3.22 -8.49
CA VAL A 225 4.58 -2.82 -9.04
C VAL A 225 4.67 -3.20 -10.52
N LEU A 226 4.18 -4.40 -10.86
CA LEU A 226 4.04 -4.86 -12.23
C LEU A 226 2.58 -5.29 -12.46
N PRO A 227 1.81 -4.57 -13.28
CA PRO A 227 0.43 -4.95 -13.58
C PRO A 227 0.37 -6.27 -14.37
N ASP A 228 -0.65 -7.09 -14.09
CA ASP A 228 -0.89 -8.40 -14.73
C ASP A 228 -0.68 -8.47 -16.25
N PRO A 229 -1.16 -7.50 -17.08
CA PRO A 229 -0.98 -7.59 -18.52
C PRO A 229 0.49 -7.42 -18.98
N TYR A 230 1.34 -6.81 -18.15
CA TYR A 230 2.76 -6.61 -18.44
C TYR A 230 3.63 -7.72 -17.82
N MET A 231 3.04 -8.67 -17.10
CA MET A 231 3.77 -9.79 -16.51
C MET A 231 4.24 -10.76 -17.59
N HIS A 232 5.54 -11.07 -17.59
CA HIS A 232 6.09 -12.06 -18.50
C HIS A 232 5.44 -13.44 -18.22
N PRO A 233 4.98 -14.19 -19.24
CA PRO A 233 4.20 -15.41 -19.04
C PRO A 233 4.88 -16.47 -18.17
N TRP A 234 6.21 -16.50 -18.17
CA TRP A 234 7.03 -17.48 -17.45
C TRP A 234 7.08 -17.24 -15.95
N PHE A 235 6.91 -16.00 -15.48
CA PHE A 235 6.93 -15.65 -14.06
C PHE A 235 5.53 -15.31 -13.51
N LYS A 236 4.51 -15.30 -14.37
CA LYS A 236 3.12 -15.02 -13.99
C LYS A 236 2.61 -15.92 -12.86
N TRP A 237 3.09 -17.15 -12.76
CA TRP A 237 2.67 -18.10 -11.73
C TRP A 237 3.01 -17.66 -10.30
N ILE A 238 4.04 -16.81 -10.12
CA ILE A 238 4.42 -16.29 -8.80
C ILE A 238 3.26 -15.49 -8.20
N SER A 239 2.53 -14.74 -9.02
CA SER A 239 1.35 -13.97 -8.60
C SER A 239 0.24 -14.86 -8.03
N TYR A 240 0.06 -16.07 -8.54
CA TYR A 240 -0.97 -17.01 -8.06
C TYR A 240 -0.64 -17.68 -6.72
N ILE A 241 0.64 -17.78 -6.35
CA ILE A 241 1.04 -18.38 -5.07
C ILE A 241 1.18 -17.30 -3.99
N ASN A 242 1.29 -16.05 -4.40
CA ASN A 242 1.58 -14.93 -3.53
C ASN A 242 0.33 -14.48 -2.75
N PRO A 243 0.27 -14.64 -1.41
CA PRO A 243 -0.88 -14.15 -0.63
C PRO A 243 -1.01 -12.62 -0.66
N LEU A 244 0.07 -11.88 -0.94
CA LEU A 244 0.04 -10.42 -1.03
C LEU A 244 -0.76 -9.93 -2.25
N SER A 245 -0.78 -10.65 -3.37
CA SER A 245 -1.57 -10.27 -4.56
C SER A 245 -3.07 -10.36 -4.28
N TYR A 246 -3.49 -11.44 -3.62
CA TYR A 246 -4.88 -11.64 -3.19
C TYR A 246 -5.32 -10.61 -2.16
N ALA A 247 -4.45 -10.27 -1.21
CA ALA A 247 -4.73 -9.22 -0.22
C ALA A 247 -4.92 -7.86 -0.90
N PHE A 248 -4.07 -7.54 -1.87
CA PHE A 248 -4.16 -6.31 -2.65
C PHE A 248 -5.46 -6.25 -3.46
N GLU A 249 -5.83 -7.32 -4.17
CA GLU A 249 -7.09 -7.39 -4.93
C GLU A 249 -8.32 -7.31 -4.02
N ALA A 250 -8.31 -7.99 -2.87
CA ALA A 250 -9.39 -7.93 -1.89
C ALA A 250 -9.59 -6.51 -1.35
N LEU A 251 -8.49 -5.82 -1.04
CA LEU A 251 -8.54 -4.44 -0.58
C LEU A 251 -9.07 -3.52 -1.68
N LEU A 252 -8.58 -3.63 -2.91
CA LEU A 252 -9.08 -2.86 -4.06
C LEU A 252 -10.59 -2.98 -4.22
N VAL A 253 -11.11 -4.20 -4.23
CA VAL A 253 -12.55 -4.46 -4.36
C VAL A 253 -13.32 -3.90 -3.17
N ASN A 254 -12.78 -4.03 -1.96
CA ASN A 254 -13.40 -3.47 -0.76
C ASN A 254 -13.52 -1.94 -0.82
N GLN A 255 -12.54 -1.26 -1.42
CA GLN A 255 -12.56 0.19 -1.58
C GLN A 255 -13.58 0.65 -2.62
N ALA A 256 -13.68 -0.09 -3.74
CA ALA A 256 -14.60 0.20 -4.83
C ALA A 256 -16.07 -0.19 -4.51
N ASN A 257 -16.28 -1.02 -3.48
CA ASN A 257 -17.61 -1.49 -3.12
C ASN A 257 -18.41 -0.38 -2.41
N GLY A 258 -19.50 0.07 -3.04
CA GLY A 258 -20.41 1.08 -2.48
C GLY A 258 -19.98 2.53 -2.73
N THR A 259 -18.88 2.77 -3.46
CA THR A 259 -18.48 4.10 -3.92
C THR A 259 -19.05 4.36 -5.31
N ASN A 260 -19.93 5.36 -5.42
CA ASN A 260 -20.39 5.84 -6.71
C ASN A 260 -19.34 6.79 -7.27
N TYR A 261 -18.77 6.41 -8.40
CA TYR A 261 -17.76 7.20 -9.11
C TYR A 261 -18.47 8.03 -10.20
N PRO A 262 -18.82 9.31 -9.94
CA PRO A 262 -19.52 10.12 -10.92
C PRO A 262 -18.64 10.31 -12.15
N CYS A 263 -19.16 9.82 -13.28
CA CYS A 263 -18.52 9.92 -14.58
C CYS A 263 -18.49 11.39 -15.05
N SER A 264 -17.31 11.91 -15.40
CA SER A 264 -17.18 13.29 -15.89
C SER A 264 -17.58 13.46 -17.35
N HIS A 265 -17.19 12.53 -18.23
CA HIS A 265 -17.58 12.51 -19.64
C HIS A 265 -17.25 11.14 -20.27
N LEU A 266 -18.18 10.54 -21.01
CA LEU A 266 -17.90 9.28 -21.73
C LEU A 266 -16.92 9.52 -22.88
N VAL A 267 -15.96 8.61 -23.03
CA VAL A 267 -15.00 8.59 -24.14
C VAL A 267 -15.17 7.26 -24.91
N PRO A 268 -15.42 7.29 -26.24
CA PRO A 268 -15.60 8.46 -27.12
C PRO A 268 -17.02 9.10 -27.03
N PRO A 269 -17.17 10.41 -27.30
CA PRO A 269 -18.42 11.15 -27.14
C PRO A 269 -19.36 10.93 -28.35
N TYR A 270 -19.97 9.76 -28.46
CA TYR A 270 -21.00 9.49 -29.48
C TYR A 270 -22.41 9.61 -28.89
N PRO A 271 -23.39 10.17 -29.64
CA PRO A 271 -24.75 10.42 -29.16
C PRO A 271 -25.62 9.16 -29.05
N ASN A 272 -25.26 8.05 -29.72
CA ASN A 272 -25.94 6.77 -29.62
C ASN A 272 -24.92 5.69 -29.23
N LEU A 273 -25.09 5.18 -28.02
CA LEU A 273 -24.25 4.18 -27.38
C LEU A 273 -24.94 2.82 -27.54
N THR A 274 -24.37 1.91 -28.34
CA THR A 274 -24.96 0.57 -28.60
C THR A 274 -24.17 -0.59 -28.00
N ASP A 275 -22.99 -0.33 -27.43
CA ASP A 275 -22.11 -1.34 -26.81
C ASP A 275 -22.12 -1.22 -25.28
N ASP A 276 -21.83 -2.30 -24.54
CA ASP A 276 -21.90 -2.32 -23.07
C ASP A 276 -20.60 -1.87 -22.35
N THR A 277 -19.55 -1.51 -23.10
CA THR A 277 -18.24 -1.15 -22.51
C THR A 277 -17.82 0.27 -22.86
N PHE A 278 -18.09 1.20 -21.95
CA PHE A 278 -17.63 2.59 -22.05
C PHE A 278 -16.60 2.92 -20.98
N ILE A 279 -15.63 3.77 -21.34
CA ILE A 279 -14.60 4.27 -20.44
C ILE A 279 -14.96 5.71 -20.08
N CYS A 280 -14.91 6.03 -18.79
CA CYS A 280 -15.13 7.38 -18.30
C CYS A 280 -14.08 7.78 -17.25
N PRO A 281 -13.50 9.00 -17.33
CA PRO A 281 -12.67 9.52 -16.26
C PRO A 281 -13.54 9.89 -15.06
N VAL A 282 -13.21 9.25 -13.93
CA VAL A 282 -13.86 9.43 -12.63
C VAL A 282 -13.37 10.71 -11.93
N LEU A 283 -14.28 11.40 -11.25
CA LEU A 283 -13.99 12.60 -10.46
C LEU A 283 -13.74 12.24 -8.98
N VAL A 284 -12.48 12.13 -8.55
CA VAL A 284 -12.12 11.60 -7.22
C VAL A 284 -12.17 12.64 -6.09
N LEU A 285 -12.31 13.93 -6.41
CA LEU A 285 -12.11 15.04 -5.45
C LEU A 285 -13.33 15.46 -4.60
N LEU A 286 -14.34 14.62 -4.47
CA LEU A 286 -15.37 14.87 -3.45
C LEU A 286 -14.99 14.05 -2.20
N PRO A 287 -14.80 14.68 -1.02
CA PRO A 287 -14.75 13.92 0.22
C PRO A 287 -16.00 13.06 0.24
N VAL A 288 -15.85 11.77 0.53
CA VAL A 288 -16.91 10.74 0.56
C VAL A 288 -18.19 11.33 1.18
N HIS A 289 -19.03 11.92 0.34
CA HIS A 289 -20.34 12.39 0.75
C HIS A 289 -21.22 11.18 0.54
N ILE A 290 -21.51 10.51 1.66
CA ILE A 290 -22.59 9.54 1.75
C ILE A 290 -23.87 10.33 1.44
N SER A 291 -24.23 10.40 0.15
CA SER A 291 -25.55 10.85 -0.24
C SER A 291 -26.48 9.65 -0.05
N ALA A 292 -27.11 9.60 1.12
CA ALA A 292 -28.26 8.74 1.33
C ALA A 292 -29.39 9.17 0.37
N GLY A 293 -29.88 8.23 -0.45
CA GLY A 293 -31.09 8.35 -1.27
C GLY A 293 -30.86 8.93 -2.67
N ILE A 294 -31.61 8.57 -3.72
CA ILE A 294 -32.81 7.76 -3.92
C ILE A 294 -32.84 7.38 -5.42
N GLY A 295 -33.32 6.17 -5.71
CA GLY A 295 -33.96 5.69 -6.95
C GLY A 295 -33.68 6.34 -8.31
N MET A 296 -33.29 5.50 -9.27
CA MET A 296 -34.21 4.98 -10.31
C MET A 296 -33.75 3.58 -10.73
#